data_AF-Q7MKP6-F1
#
_entry.id   AF-Q7MKP6-F1
#
_cell.length_a   1.000
_cell.length_b   1.000
_cell.length_c   1.000
_cell.angle_alpha   90.00
_cell.angle_beta   90.00
_cell.angle_gamma   90.00
#
_symmetry.space_group_name_H-M   'P 1'
#
loop_
_entity.id
_entity.type
_entity.pdbx_description
1 polymer ?
#
loop_
_entity_poly.entity_id
_entity_poly.type
_entity_poly.pdbx_seq_one_letter_code
_entity_poly.pdbx_strand_id
1 'polypeptide(L)'
;MDTAFNEKTRKSSIILKVVVFVFCVVVIGQTSAIYLPAMNGKLPNLSSLLGIVACYIALFSTGAMLIKRSKVWFGLLGIIVGAVVFFGASFLASYVTAKDRAIDRSVVERNKTLPMMLDEYTQLDKISVNHESKGYNLHLSLIEHSKLDIDVEVLNEFFDVDIKPTTCSNEQLRMLFELGYSINYLYLDKNQERINDYNIRPEDCGI
;
A
#
# COMPACT_ATOMS: atom_id res chain seq x y z
N MET A 1 11.65 -41.90 45.01
CA MET A 1 11.46 -41.95 43.54
C MET A 1 10.59 -40.80 43.01
N ASP A 2 9.82 -40.11 43.86
CA ASP A 2 8.85 -39.09 43.42
C ASP A 2 9.43 -37.72 43.04
N THR A 3 10.59 -37.35 43.57
CA THR A 3 11.24 -36.06 43.30
C THR A 3 11.78 -35.96 41.87
N ALA A 4 12.42 -37.02 41.36
CA ALA A 4 12.96 -37.06 40.00
C ALA A 4 11.85 -37.12 38.92
N PHE A 5 10.71 -37.74 39.23
CA PHE A 5 9.56 -37.79 38.32
C PHE A 5 8.91 -36.41 38.17
N ASN A 6 8.74 -35.68 39.28
CA ASN A 6 8.11 -34.36 39.29
C ASN A 6 8.98 -33.29 38.57
N GLU A 7 10.31 -33.38 38.70
CA GLU A 7 11.25 -32.51 37.99
C GLU A 7 11.20 -32.72 36.46
N LYS A 8 11.11 -33.98 36.01
CA LYS A 8 11.01 -34.33 34.58
C LYS A 8 9.73 -33.80 33.93
N THR A 9 8.59 -33.92 34.60
CA THR A 9 7.31 -33.36 34.13
C THR A 9 7.30 -31.84 34.08
N ARG A 10 7.92 -31.18 35.07
CA ARG A 10 8.02 -29.72 35.12
C ARG A 10 8.93 -29.18 34.01
N LYS A 11 10.09 -29.79 33.78
CA LYS A 11 11.03 -29.42 32.71
C LYS A 11 10.41 -29.58 31.32
N SER A 12 9.66 -30.65 31.09
CA SER A 12 8.94 -30.90 29.82
C SER A 12 7.86 -29.83 29.54
N SER A 13 7.12 -29.40 30.56
CA SER A 13 6.11 -28.34 30.42
C SER A 13 6.71 -26.98 30.05
N ILE A 14 7.87 -26.64 30.65
CA ILE A 14 8.58 -25.37 30.35
C ILE A 14 9.08 -25.38 28.90
N ILE A 15 9.73 -26.47 28.46
CA ILE A 15 10.21 -26.61 27.07
C ILE A 15 9.06 -26.44 26.08
N LEU A 16 7.92 -27.06 26.34
CA LEU A 16 6.77 -26.99 25.45
C LEU A 16 6.17 -25.58 25.36
N LYS A 17 6.17 -24.81 26.45
CA LYS A 17 5.78 -23.39 26.43
C LYS A 17 6.73 -22.54 25.60
N VAL A 18 8.04 -22.77 25.72
CA VAL A 18 9.05 -22.08 24.90
C VAL A 18 8.85 -22.41 23.42
N VAL A 19 8.59 -23.68 23.08
CA VAL A 19 8.31 -24.09 21.69
C VAL A 19 7.06 -23.40 21.13
N VAL A 20 5.98 -23.32 21.89
CA VAL A 20 4.77 -22.60 21.46
C VAL A 20 5.05 -21.12 21.24
N PHE A 21 5.81 -20.49 22.15
CA PHE A 21 6.23 -19.09 21.99
C PHE A 21 7.03 -18.87 20.70
N VAL A 22 7.99 -19.76 20.40
CA VAL A 22 8.74 -19.71 19.13
C VAL A 22 7.81 -19.83 17.93
N PHE A 23 6.85 -20.75 17.95
CA PHE A 23 5.86 -20.85 16.86
C PHE A 23 4.97 -19.62 16.73
N CYS A 24 4.60 -18.95 17.83
CA CYS A 24 3.89 -17.67 17.75
C CYS A 24 4.70 -16.62 17.00
N VAL A 25 5.99 -16.48 17.31
CA VAL A 25 6.89 -15.53 16.63
C VAL A 25 7.02 -15.88 15.14
N VAL A 26 7.16 -17.17 14.81
CA VAL A 26 7.23 -17.63 13.41
C VAL A 26 5.94 -17.33 12.66
N VAL A 27 4.77 -17.60 13.26
CA VAL A 27 3.47 -17.30 12.65
C VAL A 27 3.32 -15.81 12.41
N ILE A 28 3.67 -14.95 13.37
CA ILE A 28 3.65 -13.50 13.19
C ILE A 28 4.53 -13.10 11.99
N GLY A 29 5.77 -13.58 11.93
CA GLY A 29 6.68 -13.31 10.81
C GLY A 29 6.12 -13.73 9.46
N GLN A 30 5.53 -14.93 9.36
CA GLN A 30 4.91 -15.42 8.14
C GLN A 30 3.66 -14.63 7.76
N THR A 31 2.81 -14.24 8.73
CA THR A 31 1.66 -13.39 8.45
C THR A 31 2.09 -12.02 7.91
N SER A 32 3.12 -11.40 8.50
CA SER A 32 3.65 -10.13 8.02
C SER A 32 4.22 -10.25 6.60
N ALA A 33 4.92 -11.34 6.30
CA ALA A 33 5.47 -11.59 4.96
C ALA A 33 4.40 -11.73 3.87
N ILE A 34 3.16 -12.10 4.25
CA ILE A 34 2.02 -12.22 3.32
C ILE A 34 1.26 -10.89 3.23
N TYR A 35 1.02 -10.21 4.35
CA TYR A 35 0.21 -8.99 4.39
C TYR A 35 0.96 -7.74 3.89
N LEU A 36 2.26 -7.61 4.15
CA LEU A 36 3.04 -6.45 3.69
C LEU A 36 3.02 -6.31 2.15
N PRO A 37 3.26 -7.37 1.35
CA PRO A 37 3.11 -7.28 -0.10
C PRO A 37 1.65 -7.06 -0.54
N ALA A 38 0.69 -7.65 0.17
CA ALA A 38 -0.74 -7.53 -0.16
C ALA A 38 -1.27 -6.10 0.01
N MET A 39 -0.77 -5.35 1.01
CA MET A 39 -1.06 -3.92 1.16
C MET A 39 -0.59 -3.10 -0.05
N ASN A 40 0.44 -3.58 -0.76
CA ASN A 40 0.94 -2.98 -1.99
C ASN A 40 0.32 -3.60 -3.25
N GLY A 41 -0.81 -4.30 -3.12
CA GLY A 41 -1.52 -4.92 -4.25
C GLY A 41 -0.88 -6.20 -4.80
N LYS A 42 0.22 -6.68 -4.23
CA LYS A 42 0.86 -7.93 -4.69
C LYS A 42 0.11 -9.14 -4.15
N LEU A 43 -0.39 -9.98 -5.05
CA LEU A 43 -1.07 -11.21 -4.68
C LEU A 43 -0.08 -12.18 -3.99
N PRO A 44 -0.51 -12.87 -2.92
CA PRO A 44 0.32 -13.85 -2.26
C PRO A 44 0.48 -15.11 -3.13
N ASN A 45 1.68 -15.69 -3.11
CA ASN A 45 2.00 -16.88 -3.89
C ASN A 45 1.46 -18.16 -3.22
N LEU A 46 1.20 -19.19 -4.02
CA LEU A 46 0.72 -20.49 -3.51
C LEU A 46 1.71 -21.14 -2.52
N SER A 47 3.02 -20.91 -2.68
CA SER A 47 4.04 -21.37 -1.73
C SER A 47 3.84 -20.77 -0.33
N SER A 48 3.37 -19.52 -0.25
CA SER A 48 3.08 -18.84 1.00
C SER A 48 1.85 -19.43 1.71
N LEU A 49 0.86 -19.93 0.96
CA LEU A 49 -0.28 -20.67 1.52
C LEU A 49 0.17 -21.94 2.25
N LEU A 50 1.01 -22.75 1.60
CA LEU A 50 1.51 -23.98 2.19
C LEU A 50 2.32 -23.69 3.47
N GLY A 51 3.17 -22.66 3.43
CA GLY A 51 3.96 -22.22 4.57
C GLY A 51 3.10 -21.77 5.76
N ILE A 52 2.12 -20.88 5.52
CA ILE A 52 1.28 -20.34 6.60
C ILE A 52 0.36 -21.41 7.19
N VAL A 53 -0.21 -22.28 6.37
CA VAL A 53 -1.04 -23.41 6.82
C VAL A 53 -0.20 -24.38 7.66
N ALA A 54 1.00 -24.74 7.22
CA ALA A 54 1.89 -25.61 7.99
C ALA A 54 2.26 -24.99 9.35
N CYS A 55 2.55 -23.69 9.38
CA CYS A 55 2.88 -22.98 10.63
C CYS A 55 1.70 -22.96 11.62
N TYR A 56 0.47 -22.69 11.15
CA TYR A 56 -0.71 -22.75 12.01
C TYR A 56 -1.02 -24.16 12.48
N ILE A 57 -0.89 -25.19 11.64
CA ILE A 57 -1.02 -26.59 12.07
C ILE A 57 -0.02 -26.91 13.19
N ALA A 58 1.24 -26.51 13.03
CA ALA A 58 2.29 -26.73 14.03
C ALA A 58 2.00 -26.00 15.35
N LEU A 59 1.57 -24.74 15.29
CA LEU A 59 1.22 -23.94 16.47
C LEU A 59 0.03 -24.54 17.24
N PHE A 60 -1.07 -24.84 16.54
CA PHE A 60 -2.27 -25.37 17.18
C PHE A 60 -2.07 -26.81 17.68
N SER A 61 -1.34 -27.65 16.96
CA SER A 61 -1.04 -29.02 17.40
C SER A 61 -0.11 -29.07 18.62
N THR A 62 0.89 -28.19 18.71
CA THR A 62 1.77 -28.07 19.89
C THR A 62 1.02 -27.47 21.09
N GLY A 63 0.15 -26.49 20.87
CA GLY A 63 -0.78 -25.98 21.88
C GLY A 63 -1.73 -27.07 22.41
N ALA A 64 -2.25 -27.93 21.55
CA ALA A 64 -3.09 -29.05 21.96
C ALA A 64 -2.35 -30.04 22.89
N MET A 65 -1.04 -30.22 22.70
CA MET A 65 -0.22 -31.04 23.59
C MET A 65 -0.10 -30.44 25.01
N LEU A 66 -0.08 -29.11 25.15
CA LEU A 66 -0.11 -28.45 26.46
C LEU A 66 -1.44 -28.69 27.19
N ILE A 67 -2.54 -28.67 26.43
CA ILE A 67 -3.92 -28.75 26.96
C ILE A 67 -4.36 -30.23 27.13
N LYS A 68 -3.52 -31.20 26.76
CA LYS A 68 -3.84 -32.65 26.75
C LYS A 68 -5.15 -32.97 26.01
N ARG A 69 -5.46 -32.21 24.95
CA ARG A 69 -6.64 -32.39 24.08
C ARG A 69 -6.25 -33.13 22.79
N SER A 70 -7.26 -33.57 22.02
CA SER A 70 -7.05 -34.24 20.73
C SER A 70 -6.32 -33.34 19.73
N LYS A 71 -5.19 -33.82 19.21
CA LYS A 71 -4.32 -33.09 18.27
C LYS A 71 -4.99 -32.84 16.92
N VAL A 72 -5.87 -33.74 16.48
CA VAL A 72 -6.50 -33.70 15.14
C VAL A 72 -7.40 -32.48 14.98
N TRP A 73 -8.25 -32.21 15.98
CA TRP A 73 -9.17 -31.07 15.97
C TRP A 73 -8.45 -29.72 15.90
N PHE A 74 -7.36 -29.58 16.65
CA PHE A 74 -6.54 -28.37 16.63
C PHE A 74 -5.76 -28.22 15.31
N GLY A 75 -5.32 -29.33 14.71
CA GLY A 75 -4.74 -29.31 13.36
C GLY A 75 -5.72 -28.80 12.30
N LEU A 76 -6.97 -29.27 12.32
CA LEU A 76 -8.04 -28.78 11.43
C LEU A 76 -8.30 -27.28 11.64
N LEU A 77 -8.34 -26.82 12.90
CA LEU A 77 -8.46 -25.39 13.20
C LEU A 77 -7.30 -24.59 12.59
N GLY A 78 -6.07 -25.11 12.67
CA GLY A 78 -4.91 -24.49 12.04
C GLY A 78 -5.02 -24.35 10.52
N ILE A 79 -5.59 -25.35 9.84
CA ILE A 79 -5.86 -25.28 8.39
C ILE A 79 -6.85 -24.15 8.08
N ILE A 80 -7.95 -24.10 8.83
CA ILE A 80 -9.00 -23.08 8.63
C ILE A 80 -8.42 -21.67 8.84
N VAL A 81 -7.69 -21.45 9.94
CA VAL A 81 -7.07 -20.15 10.24
C VAL A 81 -6.04 -19.77 9.16
N GLY A 82 -5.17 -20.70 8.76
CA GLY A 82 -4.19 -20.46 7.70
C GLY A 82 -4.84 -20.09 6.36
N ALA A 83 -5.93 -20.77 5.99
CA ALA A 83 -6.70 -20.44 4.79
C ALA A 83 -7.34 -19.05 4.89
N VAL A 84 -7.99 -18.71 6.01
CA VAL A 84 -8.59 -17.38 6.23
C VAL A 84 -7.54 -16.27 6.11
N VAL A 85 -6.36 -16.46 6.71
CA VAL A 85 -5.26 -15.50 6.62
C VAL A 85 -4.82 -15.28 5.17
N PHE A 86 -4.63 -16.37 4.40
CA PHE A 86 -4.22 -16.29 3.00
C PHE A 86 -5.28 -15.65 2.10
N PHE A 87 -6.55 -16.07 2.24
CA PHE A 87 -7.66 -15.48 1.48
C PHE A 87 -7.88 -14.01 1.85
N GLY A 88 -7.74 -13.64 3.12
CA GLY A 88 -7.82 -12.24 3.57
C GLY A 88 -6.77 -11.36 2.90
N ALA A 89 -5.51 -11.81 2.85
CA ALA A 89 -4.45 -11.11 2.13
C ALA A 89 -4.70 -11.04 0.61
N SER A 90 -5.20 -12.13 0.02
CA SER A 90 -5.53 -12.18 -1.42
C SER A 90 -6.65 -11.22 -1.78
N PHE A 91 -7.67 -11.11 -0.91
CA PHE A 91 -8.77 -10.17 -1.06
C PHE A 91 -8.27 -8.72 -0.94
N LEU A 92 -7.43 -8.42 0.06
CA LEU A 92 -6.82 -7.10 0.24
C LEU A 92 -6.01 -6.69 -0.99
N ALA A 93 -5.12 -7.56 -1.48
CA ALA A 93 -4.33 -7.29 -2.67
C ALA A 93 -5.20 -7.04 -3.91
N SER A 94 -6.27 -7.82 -4.07
CA SER A 94 -7.23 -7.66 -5.17
C SER A 94 -7.99 -6.34 -5.08
N TYR A 95 -8.39 -5.92 -3.88
CA TYR A 95 -9.06 -4.66 -3.64
C TYR A 95 -8.17 -3.46 -3.96
N VAL A 96 -6.91 -3.47 -3.51
CA VAL A 96 -5.92 -2.42 -3.84
C VAL A 96 -5.70 -2.36 -5.36
N THR A 97 -5.51 -3.50 -6.01
CA THR A 97 -5.33 -3.57 -7.46
C THR A 97 -6.55 -3.04 -8.22
N ALA A 98 -7.78 -3.31 -7.72
CA ALA A 98 -9.00 -2.81 -8.34
C ALA A 98 -9.10 -1.28 -8.26
N LYS A 99 -8.68 -0.67 -7.15
CA LYS A 99 -8.60 0.79 -7.00
C LYS A 99 -7.60 1.39 -7.99
N ASP A 100 -6.39 0.84 -8.06
CA ASP A 100 -5.35 1.32 -8.96
C ASP A 100 -5.81 1.24 -10.43
N ARG A 101 -6.47 0.14 -10.83
CA ARG A 101 -7.07 0.01 -12.18
C ARG A 101 -8.16 1.05 -12.47
N ALA A 102 -8.92 1.49 -11.47
CA ALA A 102 -9.94 2.51 -11.67
C ALA A 102 -9.28 3.87 -11.97
N ILE A 103 -8.19 4.19 -11.27
CA ILE A 103 -7.38 5.39 -11.52
C ILE A 103 -6.77 5.30 -12.92
N ASP A 104 -6.14 4.17 -13.28
CA ASP A 104 -5.58 3.95 -14.62
C ASP A 104 -6.58 4.20 -15.73
N ARG A 105 -7.80 3.65 -15.59
CA ARG A 105 -8.87 3.88 -16.57
C ARG A 105 -9.23 5.35 -16.66
N SER A 106 -9.35 6.05 -15.54
CA SER A 106 -9.62 7.49 -15.54
C SER A 106 -8.54 8.29 -16.26
N VAL A 107 -7.26 7.93 -16.05
CA VAL A 107 -6.12 8.58 -16.70
C VAL A 107 -6.13 8.31 -18.21
N VAL A 108 -6.38 7.06 -18.62
CA VAL A 108 -6.51 6.70 -20.04
C VAL A 108 -7.64 7.46 -20.70
N GLU A 109 -8.82 7.53 -20.09
CA GLU A 109 -9.96 8.28 -20.64
C GLU A 109 -9.68 9.78 -20.73
N ARG A 110 -9.11 10.39 -19.68
CA ARG A 110 -8.76 11.82 -19.70
C ARG A 110 -7.70 12.14 -20.74
N ASN A 111 -6.68 11.29 -20.90
CA ASN A 111 -5.65 11.48 -21.92
C ASN A 111 -6.20 11.45 -23.36
N LYS A 112 -7.38 10.88 -23.62
CA LYS A 112 -8.01 10.93 -24.96
C LYS A 112 -8.45 12.33 -25.36
N THR A 113 -8.67 13.23 -24.40
CA THR A 113 -9.07 14.62 -24.64
C THR A 113 -7.90 15.60 -24.51
N LEU A 114 -6.67 15.09 -24.34
CA LEU A 114 -5.45 15.91 -24.23
C LEU A 114 -4.66 15.90 -25.55
N PRO A 115 -3.87 16.94 -25.85
CA PRO A 115 -3.66 18.14 -25.02
C PRO A 115 -4.90 19.06 -24.98
N MET A 116 -5.10 19.77 -23.87
CA MET A 116 -6.19 20.75 -23.73
C MET A 116 -5.69 22.04 -23.06
N MET A 117 -6.22 23.19 -23.50
CA MET A 117 -5.96 24.46 -22.82
C MET A 117 -6.74 24.49 -21.49
N LEU A 118 -6.04 24.81 -20.39
CA LEU A 118 -6.68 25.09 -19.10
C LEU A 118 -7.06 26.56 -18.98
N ASP A 119 -6.24 27.42 -19.55
CA ASP A 119 -6.41 28.87 -19.64
C ASP A 119 -5.75 29.40 -20.94
N GLU A 120 -5.53 30.71 -21.05
CA GLU A 120 -4.92 31.34 -22.23
C GLU A 120 -3.45 30.95 -22.43
N TYR A 121 -2.72 30.65 -21.35
CA TYR A 121 -1.26 30.48 -21.35
C TYR A 121 -0.81 29.05 -21.04
N THR A 122 -1.66 28.25 -20.39
CA THR A 122 -1.33 26.92 -19.87
C THR A 122 -2.10 25.83 -20.60
N GLN A 123 -1.36 24.87 -21.14
CA GLN A 123 -1.88 23.65 -21.72
C GLN A 123 -1.60 22.48 -20.79
N LEU A 124 -2.60 21.63 -20.55
CA LEU A 124 -2.41 20.31 -19.96
C LEU A 124 -2.12 19.32 -21.08
N ASP A 125 -0.90 18.81 -21.12
CA ASP A 125 -0.43 17.95 -22.21
C ASP A 125 -0.79 16.49 -21.97
N LYS A 126 -0.61 16.05 -20.72
CA LYS A 126 -0.72 14.64 -20.36
C LYS A 126 -0.95 14.49 -18.86
N ILE A 127 -1.67 13.44 -18.52
CA ILE A 127 -1.75 12.91 -17.17
C ILE A 127 -1.03 11.56 -17.10
N SER A 128 -0.25 11.32 -16.05
CA SER A 128 0.30 10.00 -15.75
C SER A 128 0.18 9.66 -14.27
N VAL A 129 0.18 8.38 -13.93
CA VAL A 129 0.12 7.92 -12.53
C VAL A 129 1.27 6.98 -12.24
N ASN A 130 1.84 7.09 -11.04
CA ASN A 130 2.80 6.15 -10.48
C ASN A 130 2.21 5.56 -9.20
N HIS A 131 1.81 4.29 -9.25
CA HIS A 131 1.19 3.60 -8.11
C HIS A 131 2.18 3.24 -6.99
N GLU A 132 3.48 3.15 -7.31
CA GLU A 132 4.53 2.83 -6.33
C GLU A 132 4.85 4.03 -5.45
N SER A 133 5.05 5.20 -6.06
CA SER A 133 5.26 6.46 -5.33
C SER A 133 3.95 7.17 -4.95
N LYS A 134 2.80 6.59 -5.33
CA LYS A 134 1.47 7.20 -5.22
C LYS A 134 1.45 8.64 -5.77
N GLY A 135 2.09 8.87 -6.92
CA GLY A 135 2.12 10.17 -7.59
C GLY A 135 1.13 10.25 -8.75
N TYR A 136 0.27 11.26 -8.75
CA TYR A 136 -0.60 11.61 -9.88
C TYR A 136 -0.04 12.85 -10.57
N ASN A 137 0.48 12.69 -11.77
CA ASN A 137 1.29 13.70 -12.47
C ASN A 137 0.47 14.41 -13.55
N LEU A 138 0.44 15.74 -13.47
CA LEU A 138 -0.10 16.65 -14.48
C LEU A 138 1.07 17.29 -15.21
N HIS A 139 1.24 16.97 -16.50
CA HIS A 139 2.26 17.56 -17.36
C HIS A 139 1.66 18.78 -18.04
N LEU A 140 2.20 19.95 -17.73
CA LEU A 140 1.66 21.24 -18.15
C LEU A 140 2.72 21.99 -18.95
N SER A 141 2.33 22.58 -20.09
CA SER A 141 3.18 23.42 -20.91
C SER A 141 2.68 24.86 -20.90
N LEU A 142 3.60 25.81 -20.70
CA LEU A 142 3.35 27.23 -20.93
C LEU A 142 3.65 27.54 -22.39
N ILE A 143 2.61 27.77 -23.19
CA ILE A 143 2.70 27.70 -24.66
C ILE A 143 3.48 28.86 -25.30
N GLU A 144 3.55 30.03 -24.66
CA GLU A 144 4.15 31.23 -25.24
C GLU A 144 5.50 31.63 -24.60
N HIS A 145 5.76 31.18 -23.38
CA HIS A 145 6.91 31.59 -22.58
C HIS A 145 8.03 30.56 -22.64
N SER A 146 9.27 31.03 -22.75
CA SER A 146 10.44 30.20 -22.45
C SER A 146 10.76 30.28 -20.96
N LYS A 147 11.47 29.29 -20.43
CA LYS A 147 11.91 29.29 -19.03
C LYS A 147 12.67 30.54 -18.61
N LEU A 148 13.46 31.12 -19.52
CA LEU A 148 14.23 32.35 -19.26
C LEU A 148 13.34 33.59 -19.09
N ASP A 149 12.11 33.54 -19.60
CA ASP A 149 11.14 34.63 -19.53
C ASP A 149 10.25 34.53 -18.29
N ILE A 150 10.39 33.46 -17.51
CA ILE A 150 9.52 33.14 -16.37
C ILE A 150 10.23 33.46 -15.07
N ASP A 151 9.60 34.33 -14.28
CA ASP A 151 9.96 34.56 -12.88
C ASP A 151 9.41 33.40 -12.04
N VAL A 152 10.32 32.57 -11.52
CA VAL A 152 9.97 31.36 -10.76
C VAL A 152 9.40 31.73 -9.39
N GLU A 153 9.84 32.83 -8.78
CA GLU A 153 9.29 33.33 -7.53
C GLU A 153 7.81 33.71 -7.69
N VAL A 154 7.44 34.39 -8.78
CA VAL A 154 6.04 34.71 -9.09
C VAL A 154 5.22 33.43 -9.31
N LEU A 155 5.77 32.45 -10.02
CA LEU A 155 5.09 31.17 -10.24
C LEU A 155 4.88 30.40 -8.93
N ASN A 156 5.85 30.43 -8.01
CA ASN A 156 5.74 29.82 -6.69
C ASN A 156 4.64 30.48 -5.86
N GLU A 157 4.59 31.82 -5.82
CA GLU A 157 3.56 32.57 -5.10
C GLU A 157 2.16 32.25 -5.64
N PHE A 158 2.00 32.28 -6.96
CA PHE A 158 0.74 31.91 -7.61
C PHE A 158 0.33 30.47 -7.28
N PHE A 159 1.29 29.54 -7.25
CA PHE A 159 1.02 28.15 -6.89
C PHE A 159 0.48 28.03 -5.46
N ASP A 160 1.12 28.69 -4.50
CA ASP A 160 0.74 28.61 -3.08
C ASP A 160 -0.59 29.31 -2.78
N VAL A 161 -0.87 30.43 -3.47
CA VAL A 161 -2.06 31.24 -3.24
C VAL A 161 -3.30 30.69 -3.96
N ASP A 162 -3.15 30.22 -5.21
CA ASP A 162 -4.30 29.87 -6.05
C ASP A 162 -4.39 28.37 -6.34
N ILE A 163 -3.30 27.76 -6.82
CA ILE A 163 -3.33 26.36 -7.28
C ILE A 163 -3.49 25.39 -6.12
N LYS A 164 -2.67 25.53 -5.07
CA LYS A 164 -2.68 24.62 -3.92
C LYS A 164 -4.04 24.59 -3.20
N PRO A 165 -4.66 25.73 -2.82
CA PRO A 165 -5.97 25.71 -2.18
C PRO A 165 -7.08 25.17 -3.09
N THR A 166 -7.05 25.53 -4.38
CA THR A 166 -8.03 25.03 -5.36
C THR A 166 -7.94 23.51 -5.49
N THR A 167 -6.72 22.96 -5.54
CA THR A 167 -6.49 21.52 -5.60
C THR A 167 -6.96 20.80 -4.34
N CYS A 168 -6.69 21.36 -3.16
CA CYS A 168 -7.15 20.79 -1.89
C CYS A 168 -8.69 20.81 -1.76
N SER A 169 -9.35 21.81 -2.33
CA SER A 169 -10.83 21.95 -2.28
C SER A 169 -11.56 21.18 -3.40
N ASN A 170 -10.85 20.71 -4.42
CA ASN A 170 -11.46 20.00 -5.55
C ASN A 170 -11.89 18.57 -5.16
N GLU A 171 -13.19 18.28 -5.22
CA GLU A 171 -13.75 16.98 -4.81
C GLU A 171 -13.16 15.78 -5.58
N GLN A 172 -12.91 15.94 -6.88
CA GLN A 172 -12.35 14.85 -7.71
C GLN A 172 -10.91 14.53 -7.31
N LEU A 173 -10.11 15.57 -7.03
CA LEU A 173 -8.73 15.39 -6.56
C LEU A 173 -8.68 14.96 -5.09
N ARG A 174 -9.67 15.33 -4.28
CA ARG A 174 -9.77 14.88 -2.88
C ARG A 174 -9.84 13.37 -2.75
N MET A 175 -10.56 12.70 -3.66
CA MET A 175 -10.59 11.23 -3.69
C MET A 175 -9.20 10.63 -3.91
N LEU A 176 -8.30 11.29 -4.65
CA LEU A 176 -6.92 10.82 -4.82
C LEU A 176 -6.12 10.97 -3.53
N PHE A 177 -6.28 12.10 -2.82
CA PHE A 177 -5.67 12.30 -1.50
C PHE A 177 -6.14 11.29 -0.47
N GLU A 178 -7.44 10.97 -0.42
CA GLU A 178 -8.00 9.93 0.47
C GLU A 178 -7.45 8.52 0.15
N LEU A 179 -6.95 8.30 -1.07
CA LEU A 179 -6.27 7.08 -1.47
C LEU A 179 -4.74 7.12 -1.25
N GLY A 180 -4.23 8.20 -0.64
CA GLY A 180 -2.82 8.42 -0.33
C GLY A 180 -1.99 8.92 -1.51
N TYR A 181 -2.62 9.39 -2.60
CA TYR A 181 -1.89 9.95 -3.74
C TYR A 181 -1.51 11.41 -3.48
N SER A 182 -0.33 11.80 -3.96
CA SER A 182 0.06 13.21 -4.11
C SER A 182 -0.21 13.67 -5.54
N ILE A 183 -0.55 14.95 -5.71
CA ILE A 183 -0.73 15.56 -7.04
C ILE A 183 0.54 16.32 -7.39
N ASN A 184 1.17 15.96 -8.51
CA ASN A 184 2.40 16.56 -9.01
C ASN A 184 2.09 17.42 -10.24
N TYR A 185 2.42 18.70 -10.17
CA TYR A 185 2.36 19.63 -11.29
C TYR A 185 3.75 19.74 -11.89
N LEU A 186 3.93 19.31 -13.14
CA LEU A 186 5.19 19.39 -13.86
C LEU A 186 5.06 20.46 -14.95
N TYR A 187 5.65 21.63 -14.70
CA TYR A 187 5.62 22.75 -15.63
C TYR A 187 6.80 22.70 -16.61
N LEU A 188 6.47 22.71 -17.89
CA LEU A 188 7.38 22.77 -19.02
C LEU A 188 7.18 24.10 -19.75
N ASP A 189 8.25 24.63 -20.34
CA ASP A 189 8.18 25.81 -21.19
C ASP A 189 7.77 25.42 -22.64
N LYS A 190 7.65 26.43 -23.51
CA LYS A 190 7.33 26.18 -24.93
C LYS A 190 8.33 25.30 -25.68
N ASN A 191 9.57 25.18 -25.17
CA ASN A 191 10.63 24.35 -25.72
C ASN A 191 10.68 22.96 -25.07
N GLN A 192 9.70 22.61 -24.24
CA GLN A 192 9.65 21.38 -23.43
C GLN A 192 10.78 21.29 -22.39
N GLU A 193 11.39 22.42 -22.02
CA GLU A 193 12.33 22.49 -20.91
C GLU A 193 11.58 22.61 -19.58
N ARG A 194 12.00 21.82 -18.58
CA ARG A 194 11.40 21.86 -17.25
C ARG A 194 11.66 23.21 -16.56
N ILE A 195 10.57 23.88 -16.18
CA ILE A 195 10.58 25.13 -15.42
C ILE A 195 10.65 24.81 -13.93
N ASN A 196 9.62 24.16 -13.39
CA ASN A 196 9.51 23.80 -11.99
C ASN A 196 8.59 22.58 -11.81
N ASP A 197 8.63 21.96 -10.63
CA ASP A 197 7.64 20.99 -10.21
C ASP A 197 7.12 21.29 -8.81
N TYR A 198 5.82 21.08 -8.66
CA TYR A 198 5.14 21.23 -7.38
C TYR A 198 4.48 19.94 -6.99
N ASN A 199 4.58 19.60 -5.72
CA ASN A 199 3.97 18.42 -5.14
C ASN A 199 3.01 18.87 -4.05
N ILE A 200 1.75 18.47 -4.16
CA ILE A 200 0.75 18.62 -3.10
C ILE A 200 0.50 17.24 -2.52
N ARG A 201 0.80 17.08 -1.25
CA ARG A 201 0.56 15.83 -0.52
C ARG A 201 -0.78 15.88 0.22
N PRO A 202 -1.34 14.73 0.65
CA PRO A 202 -2.53 14.72 1.50
C PRO A 202 -2.40 15.59 2.74
N GLU A 203 -1.21 15.61 3.37
CA GLU A 203 -0.97 16.37 4.60
C GLU A 203 -1.03 17.89 4.39
N ASP A 204 -0.69 18.36 3.19
CA ASP A 204 -0.80 19.77 2.80
C ASP A 204 -2.26 20.25 2.77
N CYS A 205 -3.20 19.34 2.56
CA CYS A 205 -4.63 19.60 2.51
C CYS A 205 -5.35 19.24 3.83
N GLY A 206 -4.63 18.81 4.86
CA GLY A 206 -5.19 18.40 6.15
C GLY A 206 -5.92 17.05 6.13
N ILE A 207 -5.54 16.15 5.21
CA ILE A 207 -6.11 14.80 5.03
C ILE A 207 -5.18 13.74 5.65
#